data_AF-A0A359JIV1-F1
#
_entry.id   AF-A0A359JIV1-F1
#
_cell.length_a   1.000
_cell.length_b   1.000
_cell.length_c   1.000
_cell.angle_alpha   90.00
_cell.angle_beta   90.00
_cell.angle_gamma   90.00
#
_symmetry.space_group_name_H-M   'P 1'
#
loop_
_entity.id
_entity.type
_entity.pdbx_description
1 polymer ?
#
loop_
_entity_poly.entity_id
_entity_poly.type
_entity_poly.pdbx_seq_one_letter_code
_entity_poly.pdbx_strand_id
1 'polypeptide(L)'
;MEALLQSANDTIFSVWFLIGAALVFFMQCGFAMVETGFTRAKNAGNIIMKNLMDFCIGTVVFSLLGFALMMSEDYVMGIIGVPNMKIFSDFSNFPMSSFVFNLVFCATAATIVSGAMAERTKFSAYCVYSGIISLVVYPIEAGWVWNSQGWLAKMGFIDFAGSAAIHSVGGLSALIGAIILGPRIGKYVKDQSGKVVKVKAIQGHSLTLGALGCFILWFGWYGFNGAAATSVASLAAIFVTTTVAPAVATCVTMIYTWIKNGKPDVSMCLNASLAGLVGVTAGCNNVDVIGATVIGIVSGILVVVVIEKLDLKCHVDDPVGAVGVHLANGVWGTIAAGLLSTSTADAGVDGPIYALVHGTSFSEGMKVLGTQCLGITAILAWTALCMIPAFQIIKHTIGLRASAEDELAGMDISEHGLVSAYADFAPTVDDSVLPNIKVIGETPMAEAIEVKEVSKVASGIPYKSPDGKKLTKIEIVCKERMLEPLKSALLDIGITGMTVTHVMGCGIQKGKLEFYRGVEVEPSLLPKIQMDIVVARVPVQAVIDTAKRVLYTGHIGDGKIFVYDVENVIKVRTSEEGFDALQDVE
;
A
#
# COMPACT_ATOMS: atom_id res chain seq x y z
N MET A 1 19.46 37.13 -32.47
CA MET A 1 19.82 35.72 -32.18
C MET A 1 19.50 35.38 -30.73
N GLU A 2 20.05 36.10 -29.74
CA GLU A 2 19.79 35.86 -28.31
C GLU A 2 18.30 35.90 -27.92
N ALA A 3 17.54 36.92 -28.38
CA ALA A 3 16.09 36.98 -28.13
C ALA A 3 15.31 35.80 -28.73
N LEU A 4 15.75 35.26 -29.87
CA LEU A 4 15.13 34.07 -30.49
C LEU A 4 15.45 32.81 -29.68
N LEU A 5 16.70 32.68 -29.20
CA LEU A 5 17.11 31.56 -28.36
C LEU A 5 16.40 31.57 -27.00
N GLN A 6 16.21 32.75 -26.39
CA GLN A 6 15.47 32.89 -25.14
C GLN A 6 14.00 32.51 -25.34
N SER A 7 13.34 33.04 -26.37
CA SER A 7 11.94 32.70 -26.67
C SER A 7 11.75 31.21 -26.97
N ALA A 8 12.71 30.58 -27.65
CA ALA A 8 12.71 29.14 -27.87
C ALA A 8 12.83 28.36 -26.54
N ASN A 9 13.76 28.75 -25.67
CA ASN A 9 13.91 28.15 -24.33
C ASN A 9 12.63 28.30 -23.49
N ASP A 10 12.06 29.49 -23.41
CA ASP A 10 10.84 29.75 -22.63
C ASP A 10 9.68 28.88 -23.10
N THR A 11 9.55 28.70 -24.43
CA THR A 11 8.53 27.84 -25.02
C THR A 11 8.77 26.37 -24.67
N ILE A 12 10.02 25.88 -24.80
CA ILE A 12 10.38 24.50 -24.47
C ILE A 12 10.08 24.18 -23.01
N PHE A 13 10.48 25.04 -22.08
CA PHE A 13 10.27 24.80 -20.65
C PHE A 13 8.82 25.01 -20.22
N SER A 14 8.06 25.86 -20.90
CA SER A 14 6.60 25.95 -20.71
C SER A 14 5.89 24.65 -21.11
N VAL A 15 6.30 24.04 -22.22
CA VAL A 15 5.78 22.72 -22.64
C VAL A 15 6.23 21.63 -21.66
N TRP A 16 7.50 21.65 -21.25
CA TRP A 16 8.03 20.72 -20.25
C TRP A 16 7.27 20.80 -18.91
N PHE A 17 6.95 22.01 -18.44
CA PHE A 17 6.20 22.22 -17.22
C PHE A 17 4.81 21.53 -17.26
N LEU A 18 4.12 21.60 -18.41
CA LEU A 18 2.84 20.89 -18.62
C LEU A 18 3.01 19.36 -18.74
N ILE A 19 4.08 18.89 -19.38
CA ILE A 19 4.43 17.46 -19.39
C ILE A 19 4.68 16.98 -17.96
N GLY A 20 5.42 17.77 -17.17
CA GLY A 20 5.63 17.53 -15.75
C GLY A 20 4.32 17.42 -14.99
N ALA A 21 3.37 18.34 -15.20
CA ALA A 21 2.04 18.24 -14.61
C ALA A 21 1.31 16.95 -14.99
N ALA A 22 1.40 16.50 -16.25
CA ALA A 22 0.80 15.24 -16.70
C ALA A 22 1.47 14.00 -16.07
N LEU A 23 2.80 14.01 -15.91
CA LEU A 23 3.53 12.95 -15.20
C LEU A 23 3.14 12.88 -13.72
N VAL A 24 2.93 14.03 -13.07
CA VAL A 24 2.49 14.09 -11.69
C VAL A 24 1.04 13.65 -11.54
N PHE A 25 0.15 14.02 -12.47
CA PHE A 25 -1.20 13.45 -12.51
C PHE A 25 -1.15 11.92 -12.60
N PHE A 26 -0.25 11.37 -13.42
CA PHE A 26 -0.08 9.91 -13.53
C PHE A 26 0.40 9.25 -12.22
N MET A 27 1.01 10.00 -11.28
CA MET A 27 1.32 9.49 -9.94
C MET A 27 0.07 9.08 -9.16
N GLN A 28 -1.11 9.61 -9.47
CA GLN A 28 -2.37 9.15 -8.87
C GLN A 28 -2.64 7.66 -9.13
N CYS A 29 -2.28 7.17 -10.33
CA CYS A 29 -2.30 5.74 -10.62
C CYS A 29 -1.28 4.99 -9.74
N GLY A 30 -0.11 5.60 -9.53
CA GLY A 30 0.92 5.08 -8.64
C GLY A 30 0.44 4.90 -7.20
N PHE A 31 -0.15 5.93 -6.59
CA PHE A 31 -0.74 5.86 -5.25
C PHE A 31 -1.84 4.81 -5.18
N ALA A 32 -2.77 4.81 -6.13
CA ALA A 32 -3.85 3.82 -6.18
C ALA A 32 -3.30 2.38 -6.18
N MET A 33 -2.25 2.10 -6.96
CA MET A 33 -1.66 0.76 -7.03
C MET A 33 -0.84 0.41 -5.79
N VAL A 34 -0.05 1.34 -5.22
CA VAL A 34 0.71 1.13 -3.98
C VAL A 34 -0.25 0.78 -2.84
N GLU A 35 -1.29 1.60 -2.66
CA GLU A 35 -2.24 1.43 -1.56
C GLU A 35 -3.09 0.18 -1.75
N THR A 36 -3.55 -0.10 -2.96
CA THR A 36 -4.28 -1.34 -3.26
C THR A 36 -3.41 -2.54 -2.94
N GLY A 37 -2.15 -2.56 -3.43
CA GLY A 37 -1.23 -3.67 -3.20
C GLY A 37 -0.89 -3.93 -1.73
N PHE A 38 -0.75 -2.87 -0.93
CA PHE A 38 -0.44 -2.94 0.49
C PHE A 38 -1.64 -3.13 1.43
N THR A 39 -2.87 -3.17 0.89
CA THR A 39 -4.09 -3.41 1.67
C THR A 39 -4.67 -4.78 1.37
N ARG A 40 -5.63 -5.24 2.18
CA ARG A 40 -6.34 -6.51 1.93
C ARG A 40 -7.30 -6.40 0.74
N ALA A 41 -7.40 -7.47 -0.05
CA ALA A 41 -8.17 -7.51 -1.30
C ALA A 41 -9.63 -7.06 -1.18
N LYS A 42 -10.27 -7.31 -0.03
CA LYS A 42 -11.66 -6.90 0.28
C LYS A 42 -11.90 -5.37 0.38
N ASN A 43 -10.84 -4.58 0.23
CA ASN A 43 -10.87 -3.12 0.29
C ASN A 43 -10.28 -2.47 -0.97
N ALA A 44 -9.95 -3.25 -2.00
CA ALA A 44 -9.25 -2.77 -3.18
C ALA A 44 -10.09 -1.72 -3.94
N GLY A 45 -11.38 -2.00 -4.14
CA GLY A 45 -12.30 -1.05 -4.79
C GLY A 45 -12.44 0.25 -4.01
N ASN A 46 -12.54 0.16 -2.69
CA ASN A 46 -12.63 1.32 -1.80
C ASN A 46 -11.40 2.22 -1.88
N ILE A 47 -10.21 1.63 -1.95
CA ILE A 47 -8.95 2.36 -2.07
C ILE A 47 -8.82 3.06 -3.42
N ILE A 48 -9.15 2.37 -4.52
CA ILE A 48 -9.17 2.96 -5.86
C ILE A 48 -10.14 4.14 -5.91
N MET A 49 -11.34 4.00 -5.33
CA MET A 49 -12.32 5.07 -5.26
C MET A 49 -11.83 6.27 -4.46
N LYS A 50 -11.12 6.06 -3.35
CA LYS A 50 -10.52 7.15 -2.56
C LYS A 50 -9.50 7.94 -3.38
N ASN A 51 -8.57 7.25 -4.03
CA ASN A 51 -7.54 7.88 -4.87
C ASN A 51 -8.15 8.65 -6.05
N LEU A 52 -9.21 8.13 -6.69
CA LEU A 52 -9.91 8.88 -7.75
C LEU A 52 -10.61 10.12 -7.21
N MET A 53 -11.32 9.97 -6.08
CA MET A 53 -12.17 11.03 -5.56
C MET A 53 -11.40 12.16 -4.89
N ASP A 54 -10.22 11.93 -4.31
CA ASP A 54 -9.41 13.04 -3.79
C ASP A 54 -9.00 14.01 -4.91
N PHE A 55 -8.63 13.51 -6.09
CA PHE A 55 -8.34 14.33 -7.25
C PHE A 55 -9.59 15.06 -7.76
N CYS A 56 -10.71 14.35 -7.92
CA CYS A 56 -11.95 14.95 -8.42
C CYS A 56 -12.51 16.03 -7.49
N ILE A 57 -12.61 15.73 -6.19
CA ILE A 57 -13.09 16.70 -5.18
C ILE A 57 -12.09 17.83 -5.04
N GLY A 58 -10.80 17.50 -4.96
CA GLY A 58 -9.69 18.45 -4.92
C GLY A 58 -9.77 19.44 -6.07
N THR A 59 -9.98 18.97 -7.30
CA THR A 59 -10.15 19.81 -8.49
C THR A 59 -11.29 20.82 -8.34
N VAL A 60 -12.46 20.39 -7.85
CA VAL A 60 -13.61 21.28 -7.66
C VAL A 60 -13.28 22.35 -6.62
N VAL A 61 -12.84 21.98 -5.43
CA VAL A 61 -12.60 22.94 -4.34
C VAL A 61 -11.40 23.84 -4.60
N PHE A 62 -10.36 23.32 -5.26
CA PHE A 62 -9.17 24.08 -5.63
C PHE A 62 -9.48 25.11 -6.71
N SER A 63 -10.36 24.77 -7.67
CA SER A 63 -10.88 25.72 -8.67
C SER A 63 -11.71 26.83 -8.02
N LEU A 64 -12.51 26.50 -7.00
CA LEU A 64 -13.41 27.47 -6.36
C LEU A 64 -12.68 28.44 -5.44
N LEU A 65 -11.63 28.00 -4.75
CA LEU A 65 -10.94 28.83 -3.76
C LEU A 65 -9.46 28.47 -3.58
N GLY A 66 -9.10 27.19 -3.57
CA GLY A 66 -7.74 26.76 -3.19
C GLY A 66 -6.65 27.44 -4.01
N PHE A 67 -6.75 27.47 -5.34
CA PHE A 67 -5.75 28.14 -6.17
C PHE A 67 -5.66 29.64 -5.87
N ALA A 68 -6.78 30.31 -5.59
CA ALA A 68 -6.77 31.73 -5.25
C ALA A 68 -6.12 32.00 -3.89
N LEU A 69 -6.24 31.09 -2.91
CA LEU A 69 -5.51 31.22 -1.64
C LEU A 69 -4.00 31.04 -1.82
N MET A 70 -3.59 30.16 -2.73
CA MET A 70 -2.19 29.81 -2.96
C MET A 70 -1.46 30.79 -3.90
N MET A 71 -2.06 31.15 -5.03
CA MET A 71 -1.40 31.87 -6.12
C MET A 71 -1.97 33.28 -6.35
N SER A 72 -2.55 33.91 -5.32
CA SER A 72 -3.02 35.30 -5.42
C SER A 72 -1.88 36.29 -5.67
N GLU A 73 -2.21 37.37 -6.39
CA GLU A 73 -1.40 38.58 -6.53
C GLU A 73 -1.48 39.49 -5.31
N ASP A 74 -2.46 39.29 -4.43
CA ASP A 74 -2.63 40.07 -3.20
C ASP A 74 -2.54 39.14 -1.99
N TYR A 75 -1.60 39.42 -1.09
CA TYR A 75 -1.38 38.63 0.12
C TYR A 75 -1.58 39.46 1.39
N VAL A 76 -2.28 38.88 2.36
CA VAL A 76 -2.40 39.47 3.69
C VAL A 76 -1.22 38.99 4.53
N MET A 77 -0.33 39.92 4.88
CA MET A 77 0.86 39.69 5.72
C MET A 77 1.82 38.60 5.22
N GLY A 78 1.75 38.23 3.94
CA GLY A 78 2.53 37.10 3.41
C GLY A 78 2.04 35.72 3.88
N ILE A 79 0.86 35.64 4.52
CA ILE A 79 0.31 34.41 5.11
C ILE A 79 -0.84 33.83 4.28
N ILE A 80 -1.75 34.66 3.76
CA ILE A 80 -2.92 34.15 3.04
C ILE A 80 -3.20 34.99 1.81
N GLY A 81 -3.39 34.33 0.66
CA GLY A 81 -3.81 34.98 -0.57
C GLY A 81 -5.25 35.48 -0.46
N VAL A 82 -5.49 36.70 -0.95
CA VAL A 82 -6.84 37.26 -1.05
C VAL A 82 -7.59 36.51 -2.15
N PRO A 83 -8.73 35.85 -1.84
CA PRO A 83 -9.50 35.11 -2.82
C PRO A 83 -9.97 35.98 -3.99
N ASN A 84 -9.97 35.41 -5.19
CA ASN A 84 -10.50 36.02 -6.39
C ASN A 84 -11.11 34.93 -7.31
N MET A 85 -11.94 35.35 -8.26
CA MET A 85 -12.64 34.45 -9.19
C MET A 85 -12.08 34.54 -10.62
N LYS A 86 -10.81 34.92 -10.79
CA LYS A 86 -10.19 35.13 -12.12
C LYS A 86 -10.25 33.87 -13.00
N ILE A 87 -10.17 32.67 -12.41
CA ILE A 87 -10.30 31.40 -13.13
C ILE A 87 -11.61 31.27 -13.93
N PHE A 88 -12.70 31.89 -13.45
CA PHE A 88 -14.02 31.85 -14.10
C PHE A 88 -14.35 33.11 -14.91
N SER A 89 -13.56 34.18 -14.76
CA SER A 89 -13.90 35.51 -15.29
C SER A 89 -12.85 36.10 -16.23
N ASP A 90 -11.62 35.59 -16.24
CA ASP A 90 -10.49 36.11 -17.03
C ASP A 90 -9.74 34.99 -17.76
N PHE A 91 -10.43 34.32 -18.69
CA PHE A 91 -9.89 33.16 -19.41
C PHE A 91 -8.59 33.48 -20.16
N SER A 92 -8.43 34.70 -20.68
CA SER A 92 -7.27 35.08 -21.50
C SER A 92 -5.99 35.29 -20.69
N ASN A 93 -6.10 35.79 -19.45
CA ASN A 93 -4.91 36.16 -18.66
C ASN A 93 -4.69 35.27 -17.43
N PHE A 94 -5.61 34.33 -17.15
CA PHE A 94 -5.45 33.41 -16.03
C PHE A 94 -4.26 32.44 -16.26
N PRO A 95 -3.40 32.21 -15.25
CA PRO A 95 -2.21 31.36 -15.38
C PRO A 95 -2.56 29.86 -15.39
N MET A 96 -3.14 29.39 -16.49
CA MET A 96 -3.67 28.03 -16.66
C MET A 96 -2.63 26.93 -16.40
N SER A 97 -1.39 27.12 -16.86
CA SER A 97 -0.31 26.15 -16.64
C SER A 97 0.01 26.01 -15.15
N SER A 98 0.12 27.14 -14.44
CA SER A 98 0.35 27.16 -12.98
C SER A 98 -0.81 26.54 -12.22
N PHE A 99 -2.05 26.78 -12.65
CA PHE A 99 -3.23 26.14 -12.06
C PHE A 99 -3.16 24.62 -12.14
N VAL A 100 -2.95 24.07 -13.35
CA VAL A 100 -2.92 22.61 -13.55
C VAL A 100 -1.78 21.97 -12.77
N PHE A 101 -0.60 22.58 -12.75
CA PHE A 101 0.56 22.06 -12.02
C PHE A 101 0.33 22.04 -10.50
N ASN A 102 -0.15 23.15 -9.93
CA ASN A 102 -0.40 23.21 -8.49
C ASN A 102 -1.59 22.34 -8.06
N LEU A 103 -2.56 22.12 -8.94
CA LEU A 103 -3.67 21.19 -8.69
C LEU A 103 -3.17 19.76 -8.50
N VAL A 104 -2.27 19.26 -9.36
CA VAL A 104 -1.77 17.89 -9.25
C VAL A 104 -0.87 17.70 -8.02
N PHE A 105 -0.17 18.75 -7.58
CA PHE A 105 0.57 18.77 -6.30
C PHE A 105 -0.38 18.75 -5.10
N CYS A 106 -1.44 19.56 -5.14
CA CYS A 106 -2.49 19.56 -4.12
C CYS A 106 -3.13 18.17 -3.96
N ALA A 107 -3.46 17.52 -5.08
CA ALA A 107 -4.03 16.19 -5.07
C ALA A 107 -3.05 15.14 -4.49
N THR A 108 -1.74 15.30 -4.74
CA THR A 108 -0.71 14.46 -4.13
C THR A 108 -0.68 14.62 -2.60
N ALA A 109 -0.77 15.85 -2.09
CA ALA A 109 -0.83 16.07 -0.64
C ALA A 109 -2.07 15.41 0.00
N ALA A 110 -3.22 15.48 -0.68
CA ALA A 110 -4.46 14.89 -0.23
C ALA A 110 -4.40 13.35 -0.18
N THR A 111 -3.89 12.72 -1.24
CA THR A 111 -3.90 11.26 -1.42
C THR A 111 -2.98 10.50 -0.46
N ILE A 112 -1.91 11.12 0.04
CA ILE A 112 -1.01 10.48 1.03
C ILE A 112 -1.75 9.91 2.25
N VAL A 113 -2.90 10.50 2.61
CA VAL A 113 -3.67 10.11 3.78
C VAL A 113 -4.50 8.85 3.57
N SER A 114 -4.94 8.53 2.34
CA SER A 114 -5.75 7.32 2.11
C SER A 114 -5.02 6.06 2.55
N GLY A 115 -3.73 5.95 2.25
CA GLY A 115 -2.91 4.81 2.61
C GLY A 115 -2.81 4.56 4.12
N ALA A 116 -2.54 5.59 4.92
CA ALA A 116 -2.45 5.45 6.39
C ALA A 116 -3.82 5.19 7.03
N MET A 117 -4.90 5.63 6.37
CA MET A 117 -6.29 5.53 6.83
C MET A 117 -7.08 4.40 6.13
N ALA A 118 -6.40 3.56 5.36
CA ALA A 118 -7.01 2.47 4.58
C ALA A 118 -7.77 1.43 5.44
N GLU A 119 -8.72 0.75 4.79
CA GLU A 119 -9.51 -0.39 5.29
C GLU A 119 -10.53 -0.16 6.40
N ARG A 120 -10.47 0.96 7.14
CA ARG A 120 -11.42 1.24 8.25
C ARG A 120 -11.99 2.65 8.30
N THR A 121 -11.60 3.51 7.37
CA THR A 121 -12.16 4.87 7.25
C THR A 121 -13.36 4.86 6.33
N LYS A 122 -14.45 5.50 6.77
CA LYS A 122 -15.62 5.72 5.90
C LYS A 122 -15.24 6.49 4.65
N PHE A 123 -15.71 6.08 3.48
CA PHE A 123 -15.47 6.75 2.22
C PHE A 123 -15.96 8.20 2.22
N SER A 124 -17.17 8.45 2.74
CA SER A 124 -17.71 9.81 2.86
C SER A 124 -16.86 10.73 3.74
N ALA A 125 -16.33 10.19 4.85
CA ALA A 125 -15.42 10.92 5.73
C ALA A 125 -14.10 11.27 5.03
N TYR A 126 -13.58 10.35 4.21
CA TYR A 126 -12.41 10.60 3.38
C TYR A 126 -12.67 11.71 2.35
N CYS A 127 -13.81 11.68 1.64
CA CYS A 127 -14.18 12.72 0.68
C CYS A 127 -14.23 14.13 1.32
N VAL A 128 -14.80 14.25 2.53
CA VAL A 128 -14.84 15.52 3.26
C VAL A 128 -13.44 15.97 3.66
N TYR A 129 -12.61 15.05 4.16
CA TYR A 129 -11.21 15.31 4.47
C TYR A 129 -10.44 15.83 3.23
N SER A 130 -10.57 15.16 2.08
CA SER A 130 -9.91 15.56 0.82
C SER A 130 -10.35 16.97 0.39
N GLY A 131 -11.62 17.30 0.55
CA GLY A 131 -12.12 18.65 0.33
C GLY A 131 -11.46 19.69 1.24
N ILE A 132 -11.32 19.40 2.54
CA ILE A 132 -10.73 20.33 3.52
C ILE A 132 -9.25 20.62 3.20
N ILE A 133 -8.46 19.57 2.99
CA ILE A 133 -7.02 19.73 2.74
C ILE A 133 -6.78 20.50 1.44
N SER A 134 -7.53 20.20 0.38
CA SER A 134 -7.40 20.84 -0.93
C SER A 134 -8.00 22.24 -1.00
N LEU A 135 -8.97 22.57 -0.15
CA LEU A 135 -9.60 23.89 -0.13
C LEU A 135 -8.77 24.92 0.62
N VAL A 136 -8.18 24.55 1.77
CA VAL A 136 -7.62 25.53 2.72
C VAL A 136 -6.24 25.14 3.25
N VAL A 137 -6.04 23.89 3.68
CA VAL A 137 -4.84 23.51 4.45
C VAL A 137 -3.59 23.59 3.59
N TYR A 138 -3.54 22.82 2.49
CA TYR A 138 -2.43 22.81 1.55
C TYR A 138 -2.26 24.17 0.84
N PRO A 139 -3.32 24.78 0.26
CA PRO A 139 -3.16 26.04 -0.46
C PRO A 139 -2.49 27.17 0.33
N ILE A 140 -2.79 27.28 1.62
CA ILE A 140 -2.23 28.35 2.47
C ILE A 140 -0.74 28.14 2.69
N GLU A 141 -0.32 26.95 3.13
CA GLU A 141 1.09 26.72 3.44
C GLU A 141 1.95 26.58 2.18
N ALA A 142 1.42 25.98 1.10
CA ALA A 142 2.09 25.96 -0.19
C ALA A 142 2.27 27.38 -0.76
N GLY A 143 1.34 28.30 -0.47
CA GLY A 143 1.47 29.72 -0.74
C GLY A 143 2.61 30.39 0.04
N TRP A 144 2.88 29.96 1.28
CA TRP A 144 4.04 30.45 2.04
C TRP A 144 5.35 30.12 1.33
N VAL A 145 5.43 28.91 0.75
CA VAL A 145 6.62 28.33 0.15
C VAL A 145 6.85 28.80 -1.29
N TRP A 146 5.82 28.82 -2.13
CA TRP A 146 5.97 28.99 -3.59
C TRP A 146 5.38 30.27 -4.17
N ASN A 147 4.57 31.02 -3.41
CA ASN A 147 4.17 32.35 -3.87
C ASN A 147 5.27 33.36 -3.53
N SER A 148 5.61 34.23 -4.47
CA SER A 148 6.64 35.28 -4.26
C SER A 148 6.31 36.23 -3.10
N GLN A 149 5.04 36.32 -2.69
CA GLN A 149 4.60 37.10 -1.55
C GLN A 149 4.61 36.32 -0.22
N GLY A 150 4.70 35.00 -0.28
CA GLY A 150 4.77 34.12 0.87
C GLY A 150 5.97 34.44 1.76
N TRP A 151 5.75 34.37 3.08
CA TRP A 151 6.80 34.73 4.04
C TRP A 151 7.99 33.75 4.01
N LEU A 152 7.78 32.45 3.77
CA LEU A 152 8.86 31.47 3.64
C LEU A 152 9.64 31.66 2.33
N ALA A 153 8.95 31.93 1.22
CA ALA A 153 9.57 32.28 -0.05
C ALA A 153 10.50 33.49 0.09
N LYS A 154 10.04 34.55 0.77
CA LYS A 154 10.84 35.76 1.06
C LYS A 154 12.04 35.51 1.96
N MET A 155 11.98 34.49 2.82
CA MET A 155 13.09 34.09 3.68
C MET A 155 14.10 33.18 2.98
N GLY A 156 13.87 32.79 1.72
CA GLY A 156 14.71 31.85 1.00
C GLY A 156 14.58 30.42 1.51
N PHE A 157 13.40 30.02 1.99
CA PHE A 157 13.12 28.63 2.35
C PHE A 157 13.22 27.74 1.11
N ILE A 158 13.99 26.66 1.23
CA ILE A 158 14.29 25.74 0.14
C ILE A 158 13.33 24.55 0.21
N ASP A 159 12.35 24.52 -0.69
CA ASP A 159 11.51 23.35 -0.89
C ASP A 159 11.10 23.29 -2.37
N PHE A 160 12.02 22.84 -3.22
CA PHE A 160 11.88 22.98 -4.67
C PHE A 160 10.61 22.30 -5.22
N ALA A 161 10.32 21.09 -4.75
CA ALA A 161 9.18 20.31 -5.22
C ALA A 161 8.25 19.80 -4.09
N GLY A 162 8.54 20.03 -2.80
CA GLY A 162 7.57 19.79 -1.73
C GLY A 162 7.86 18.65 -0.73
N SER A 163 9.09 18.49 -0.21
CA SER A 163 9.29 17.63 0.98
C SER A 163 8.54 18.20 2.20
N ALA A 164 8.45 19.52 2.33
CA ALA A 164 7.66 20.14 3.38
C ALA A 164 6.20 20.28 2.94
N ALA A 165 5.94 21.07 1.90
CA ALA A 165 4.59 21.51 1.52
C ALA A 165 3.67 20.37 1.07
N ILE A 166 4.21 19.28 0.54
CA ILE A 166 3.39 18.14 0.09
C ILE A 166 3.56 16.98 1.05
N HIS A 167 4.77 16.47 1.19
CA HIS A 167 4.98 15.21 1.89
C HIS A 167 4.86 15.33 3.41
N SER A 168 5.39 16.39 4.01
CA SER A 168 5.25 16.58 5.46
C SER A 168 3.82 16.94 5.85
N VAL A 169 3.12 17.76 5.04
CA VAL A 169 1.69 18.07 5.23
C VAL A 169 0.82 16.83 5.11
N GLY A 170 0.92 16.11 3.98
CA GLY A 170 0.18 14.86 3.77
C GLY A 170 0.53 13.81 4.82
N GLY A 171 1.81 13.65 5.15
CA GLY A 171 2.29 12.68 6.14
C GLY A 171 1.87 12.99 7.58
N LEU A 172 1.85 14.26 7.99
CA LEU A 172 1.34 14.64 9.32
C LEU A 172 -0.18 14.51 9.37
N SER A 173 -0.88 14.88 8.30
CA SER A 173 -2.32 14.63 8.16
C SER A 173 -2.65 13.14 8.28
N ALA A 174 -1.85 12.29 7.63
CA ALA A 174 -1.95 10.83 7.69
C ALA A 174 -1.74 10.30 9.12
N LEU A 175 -0.73 10.80 9.83
CA LEU A 175 -0.45 10.43 11.22
C LEU A 175 -1.59 10.84 12.16
N ILE A 176 -2.05 12.09 12.08
CA ILE A 176 -3.16 12.60 12.89
C ILE A 176 -4.43 11.79 12.62
N GLY A 177 -4.74 11.56 11.34
CA GLY A 177 -5.87 10.76 10.90
C GLY A 177 -5.82 9.33 11.44
N ALA A 178 -4.68 8.64 11.29
CA ALA A 178 -4.49 7.28 11.80
C ALA A 178 -4.61 7.19 13.33
N ILE A 179 -4.10 8.18 14.08
CA ILE A 179 -4.23 8.24 15.54
C ILE A 179 -5.69 8.43 15.96
N ILE A 180 -6.42 9.39 15.37
CA ILE A 180 -7.80 9.71 15.75
C ILE A 180 -8.78 8.58 15.36
N LEU A 181 -8.53 7.93 14.23
CA LEU A 181 -9.29 6.80 13.69
C LEU A 181 -9.05 5.50 14.44
N GLY A 182 -7.82 5.30 14.94
CA GLY A 182 -7.39 4.08 15.61
C GLY A 182 -7.02 2.93 14.65
N PRO A 183 -6.48 1.84 15.22
CA PRO A 183 -5.90 0.75 14.45
C PRO A 183 -6.95 -0.20 13.85
N ARG A 184 -6.60 -0.98 12.81
CA ARG A 184 -7.48 -2.01 12.25
C ARG A 184 -7.78 -3.10 13.29
N ILE A 185 -8.98 -3.66 13.23
CA ILE A 185 -9.41 -4.77 14.09
C ILE A 185 -8.46 -5.95 13.91
N GLY A 186 -8.00 -6.53 15.02
CA GLY A 186 -7.08 -7.66 15.04
C GLY A 186 -5.59 -7.30 14.91
N LYS A 187 -5.24 -6.03 14.62
CA LYS A 187 -3.84 -5.59 14.49
C LYS A 187 -3.05 -5.71 15.80
N TYR A 188 -3.65 -5.30 16.92
CA TYR A 188 -3.03 -5.33 18.24
C TYR A 188 -3.85 -6.18 19.20
N VAL A 189 -3.25 -7.28 19.68
CA VAL A 189 -3.86 -8.14 20.70
C VAL A 189 -3.62 -7.52 22.06
N LYS A 190 -4.70 -7.29 22.80
CA LYS A 190 -4.68 -6.70 24.14
C LYS A 190 -4.99 -7.74 25.21
N ASP A 191 -4.39 -7.60 26.39
CA ASP A 191 -4.77 -8.37 27.58
C ASP A 191 -6.04 -7.79 28.25
N GLN A 192 -6.45 -8.40 29.37
CA GLN A 192 -7.62 -7.96 30.15
C GLN A 192 -7.45 -6.55 30.73
N SER A 193 -6.23 -6.03 30.87
CA SER A 193 -5.95 -4.66 31.32
C SER A 193 -5.98 -3.64 30.17
N GLY A 194 -6.17 -4.10 28.93
CA GLY A 194 -6.16 -3.25 27.73
C GLY A 194 -4.76 -2.97 27.18
N LYS A 195 -3.71 -3.57 27.76
CA LYS A 195 -2.32 -3.41 27.30
C LYS A 195 -2.06 -4.31 26.09
N VAL A 196 -1.37 -3.77 25.08
CA VAL A 196 -0.96 -4.56 23.91
C VAL A 196 0.10 -5.59 24.32
N VAL A 197 -0.18 -6.86 24.06
CA VAL A 197 0.71 -7.99 24.37
C VAL A 197 1.29 -8.64 23.10
N LYS A 198 0.65 -8.46 21.95
CA LYS A 198 1.14 -8.97 20.66
C LYS A 198 0.71 -8.06 19.51
N VAL A 199 1.63 -7.78 18.59
CA VAL A 199 1.35 -7.12 17.31
C VAL A 199 1.19 -8.20 16.24
N LYS A 200 0.09 -8.17 15.48
CA LYS A 200 -0.13 -9.05 14.33
C LYS A 200 0.21 -8.30 13.03
N ALA A 201 0.87 -8.98 12.09
CA ALA A 201 1.03 -8.44 10.75
C ALA A 201 -0.30 -8.56 9.99
N ILE A 202 -0.72 -7.49 9.33
CA ILE A 202 -1.79 -7.53 8.32
C ILE A 202 -1.12 -7.23 6.99
N GLN A 203 -0.97 -8.26 6.17
CA GLN A 203 -0.24 -8.16 4.91
C GLN A 203 -1.11 -7.58 3.81
N GLY A 204 -0.48 -6.81 2.92
CA GLY A 204 -1.06 -6.43 1.64
C GLY A 204 -1.28 -7.66 0.76
N HIS A 205 -2.38 -7.67 0.01
CA HIS A 205 -2.77 -8.83 -0.78
C HIS A 205 -1.94 -9.00 -2.07
N SER A 206 -1.28 -7.93 -2.56
CA SER A 206 -0.54 -7.96 -3.82
C SER A 206 0.70 -7.07 -3.80
N LEU A 207 1.85 -7.67 -3.50
CA LEU A 207 3.14 -6.97 -3.59
C LEU A 207 3.50 -6.59 -5.03
N THR A 208 2.96 -7.27 -6.04
CA THR A 208 3.18 -6.93 -7.46
C THR A 208 2.45 -5.65 -7.85
N LEU A 209 1.23 -5.43 -7.37
CA LEU A 209 0.54 -4.14 -7.51
C LEU A 209 1.26 -3.05 -6.73
N GLY A 210 1.71 -3.37 -5.50
CA GLY A 210 2.54 -2.46 -4.70
C GLY A 210 3.80 -2.02 -5.43
N ALA A 211 4.49 -2.97 -6.08
CA ALA A 211 5.69 -2.69 -6.88
C ALA A 211 5.37 -1.87 -8.14
N LEU A 212 4.29 -2.21 -8.87
CA LEU A 212 3.84 -1.44 -10.04
C LEU A 212 3.59 0.01 -9.66
N GLY A 213 2.86 0.25 -8.56
CA GLY A 213 2.61 1.59 -8.06
C GLY A 213 3.91 2.32 -7.73
N CYS A 214 4.87 1.67 -7.07
CA CYS A 214 6.18 2.25 -6.76
C CYS A 214 6.94 2.69 -8.02
N PHE A 215 6.93 1.89 -9.09
CA PHE A 215 7.58 2.24 -10.35
C PHE A 215 6.88 3.41 -11.05
N ILE A 216 5.55 3.44 -11.05
CA ILE A 216 4.77 4.57 -11.58
C ILE A 216 5.08 5.85 -10.81
N LEU A 217 5.13 5.79 -9.48
CA LEU A 217 5.48 6.94 -8.64
C LEU A 217 6.89 7.44 -8.94
N TRP A 218 7.89 6.56 -9.06
CA TRP A 218 9.24 6.96 -9.42
C TRP A 218 9.28 7.61 -10.81
N PHE A 219 8.62 7.01 -11.81
CA PHE A 219 8.53 7.59 -13.15
C PHE A 219 7.88 8.99 -13.13
N GLY A 220 6.74 9.13 -12.44
CA GLY A 220 6.06 10.42 -12.28
C GLY A 220 6.90 11.45 -11.51
N TRP A 221 7.79 11.00 -10.63
CA TRP A 221 8.67 11.86 -9.84
C TRP A 221 9.68 12.66 -10.66
N TYR A 222 10.04 12.19 -11.86
CA TYR A 222 10.82 13.00 -12.79
C TYR A 222 10.04 14.24 -13.24
N GLY A 223 8.72 14.14 -13.39
CA GLY A 223 7.86 15.30 -13.58
C GLY A 223 7.71 16.12 -12.29
N PHE A 224 7.51 15.45 -11.16
CA PHE A 224 7.32 16.08 -9.85
C PHE A 224 8.49 17.00 -9.47
N ASN A 225 9.71 16.46 -9.51
CA ASN A 225 10.91 17.24 -9.23
C ASN A 225 11.33 18.08 -10.44
N GLY A 226 11.19 17.58 -11.67
CA GLY A 226 11.80 18.22 -12.84
C GLY A 226 10.98 19.33 -13.49
N ALA A 227 9.67 19.43 -13.24
CA ALA A 227 8.80 20.35 -13.99
C ALA A 227 9.24 21.81 -13.91
N ALA A 228 9.69 22.26 -12.74
CA ALA A 228 10.09 23.64 -12.50
C ALA A 228 11.51 23.99 -13.01
N ALA A 229 12.20 23.04 -13.65
CA ALA A 229 13.49 23.32 -14.29
C ALA A 229 13.36 24.35 -15.42
N THR A 230 14.37 25.21 -15.58
CA THR A 230 14.38 26.30 -16.58
C THR A 230 15.48 26.16 -17.63
N SER A 231 16.32 25.12 -17.51
CA SER A 231 17.40 24.82 -18.44
C SER A 231 17.66 23.31 -18.52
N VAL A 232 18.30 22.87 -19.60
CA VAL A 232 18.65 21.45 -19.80
C VAL A 232 19.62 20.97 -18.72
N ALA A 233 20.57 21.83 -18.32
CA ALA A 233 21.53 21.52 -17.27
C ALA A 233 20.84 21.34 -15.91
N SER A 234 19.93 22.25 -15.56
CA SER A 234 19.15 22.17 -14.32
C SER A 234 18.27 20.91 -14.29
N LEU A 235 17.56 20.64 -15.39
CA LEU A 235 16.72 19.45 -15.52
C LEU A 235 17.54 18.16 -15.37
N ALA A 236 18.70 18.08 -16.01
CA ALA A 236 19.59 16.93 -15.91
C ALA A 236 20.11 16.74 -14.47
N ALA A 237 20.51 17.81 -13.79
CA ALA A 237 20.95 17.75 -12.39
C ALA A 237 19.83 17.23 -11.47
N ILE A 238 18.61 17.75 -11.63
CA ILE A 238 17.43 17.30 -10.88
C ILE A 238 17.13 15.81 -11.13
N PHE A 239 17.25 15.35 -12.37
CA PHE A 239 17.02 13.93 -12.70
C PHE A 239 18.06 13.03 -12.05
N VAL A 240 19.32 13.47 -12.00
CA VAL A 240 20.39 12.73 -11.34
C VAL A 240 20.09 12.58 -9.84
N THR A 241 19.75 13.66 -9.14
CA THR A 241 19.45 13.58 -7.70
C THR A 241 18.19 12.74 -7.43
N THR A 242 17.16 12.88 -8.27
CA THR A 242 15.91 12.09 -8.25
C THR A 242 16.13 10.61 -8.58
N THR A 243 17.25 10.24 -9.20
CA THR A 243 17.61 8.84 -9.46
C THR A 243 18.47 8.26 -8.34
N VAL A 244 19.46 9.02 -7.88
CA VAL A 244 20.47 8.55 -6.94
C VAL A 244 19.89 8.35 -5.55
N ALA A 245 19.15 9.33 -5.01
CA ALA A 245 18.63 9.28 -3.65
C ALA A 245 17.73 8.05 -3.39
N PRO A 246 16.69 7.75 -4.21
CA PRO A 246 15.89 6.55 -4.02
C PRO A 246 16.66 5.25 -4.25
N ALA A 247 17.53 5.17 -5.27
CA ALA A 247 18.33 3.97 -5.49
C ALA A 247 19.21 3.63 -4.28
N VAL A 248 19.83 4.65 -3.68
CA VAL A 248 20.63 4.50 -2.47
C VAL A 248 19.76 4.13 -1.26
N ALA A 249 18.60 4.78 -1.07
CA ALA A 249 17.67 4.45 0.01
C ALA A 249 17.21 2.98 -0.05
N THR A 250 16.91 2.48 -1.23
CA THR A 250 16.48 1.09 -1.47
C THR A 250 17.61 0.10 -1.16
N CYS A 251 18.82 0.35 -1.65
CA CYS A 251 19.99 -0.49 -1.35
C CYS A 251 20.30 -0.51 0.14
N VAL A 252 20.27 0.65 0.81
CA VAL A 252 20.52 0.77 2.25
C VAL A 252 19.47 0.03 3.05
N THR A 253 18.20 0.14 2.67
CA THR A 253 17.09 -0.59 3.32
C THR A 253 17.21 -2.09 3.13
N MET A 254 17.56 -2.53 1.92
CA MET A 254 17.80 -3.94 1.62
C MET A 254 18.90 -4.49 2.54
N ILE A 255 20.05 -3.81 2.62
CA ILE A 255 21.16 -4.22 3.48
C ILE A 255 20.76 -4.19 4.96
N TYR A 256 20.11 -3.11 5.40
CA TYR A 256 19.69 -2.93 6.79
C TYR A 256 18.73 -4.02 7.24
N THR A 257 17.70 -4.32 6.44
CA THR A 257 16.73 -5.40 6.73
C THR A 257 17.38 -6.78 6.63
N TRP A 258 18.33 -6.99 5.72
CA TRP A 258 19.09 -8.23 5.65
C TRP A 258 19.91 -8.51 6.91
N ILE A 259 20.65 -7.52 7.39
CA ILE A 259 21.46 -7.63 8.60
C ILE A 259 20.57 -7.86 9.83
N LYS A 260 19.48 -7.09 9.94
CA LYS A 260 18.61 -7.09 11.11
C LYS A 260 17.66 -8.30 11.18
N ASN A 261 17.05 -8.66 10.05
CA ASN A 261 15.98 -9.66 9.96
C ASN A 261 16.42 -10.97 9.28
N GLY A 262 17.68 -11.05 8.81
CA GLY A 262 18.25 -12.22 8.13
C GLY A 262 17.87 -12.36 6.65
N LYS A 263 17.00 -11.49 6.12
CA LYS A 263 16.54 -11.49 4.72
C LYS A 263 16.11 -10.09 4.28
N PRO A 264 16.20 -9.75 2.98
CA PRO A 264 15.70 -8.47 2.48
C PRO A 264 14.17 -8.43 2.54
N ASP A 265 13.61 -7.32 2.99
CA ASP A 265 12.15 -7.10 3.04
C ASP A 265 11.70 -6.32 1.80
N VAL A 266 10.94 -6.99 0.93
CA VAL A 266 10.46 -6.42 -0.34
C VAL A 266 9.58 -5.18 -0.10
N SER A 267 8.67 -5.24 0.87
CA SER A 267 7.77 -4.11 1.14
C SER A 267 8.54 -2.91 1.67
N MET A 268 9.54 -3.12 2.51
CA MET A 268 10.38 -2.05 3.04
C MET A 268 11.26 -1.45 1.96
N CYS A 269 11.81 -2.27 1.05
CA CYS A 269 12.57 -1.77 -0.10
C CYS A 269 11.71 -0.89 -1.03
N LEU A 270 10.45 -1.27 -1.29
CA LEU A 270 9.51 -0.44 -2.06
C LEU A 270 9.23 0.90 -1.35
N ASN A 271 8.95 0.86 -0.05
CA ASN A 271 8.77 2.08 0.74
C ASN A 271 10.05 2.93 0.80
N ALA A 272 11.23 2.32 0.78
CA ALA A 272 12.49 3.02 0.78
C ALA A 272 12.79 3.76 -0.52
N SER A 273 12.40 3.18 -1.67
CA SER A 273 12.44 3.89 -2.95
C SER A 273 11.63 5.17 -2.86
N LEU A 274 10.39 5.08 -2.35
CA LEU A 274 9.53 6.26 -2.17
C LEU A 274 10.09 7.24 -1.12
N ALA A 275 10.65 6.74 -0.01
CA ALA A 275 11.25 7.55 1.02
C ALA A 275 12.46 8.36 0.52
N GLY A 276 13.30 7.77 -0.33
CA GLY A 276 14.42 8.49 -0.94
C GLY A 276 13.98 9.53 -1.97
N LEU A 277 12.90 9.26 -2.71
CA LEU A 277 12.25 10.26 -3.57
C LEU A 277 11.72 11.44 -2.75
N VAL A 278 10.95 11.17 -1.69
CA VAL A 278 10.47 12.21 -0.75
C VAL A 278 11.62 12.98 -0.13
N GLY A 279 12.68 12.29 0.31
CA GLY A 279 13.82 12.91 0.96
C GLY A 279 14.57 13.89 0.07
N VAL A 280 14.69 13.62 -1.23
CA VAL A 280 15.41 14.51 -2.16
C VAL A 280 14.53 15.63 -2.73
N THR A 281 13.21 15.55 -2.58
CA THR A 281 12.23 16.45 -3.24
C THR A 281 12.45 17.94 -2.93
N ALA A 282 12.73 18.31 -1.67
CA ALA A 282 12.99 19.71 -1.31
C ALA A 282 14.30 20.23 -1.91
N GLY A 283 15.31 19.36 -2.00
CA GLY A 283 16.67 19.73 -2.37
C GLY A 283 17.12 19.27 -3.75
N CYS A 284 16.23 18.76 -4.59
CA CYS A 284 16.63 18.09 -5.83
C CYS A 284 17.36 19.00 -6.82
N ASN A 285 17.17 20.33 -6.70
CA ASN A 285 17.86 21.34 -7.51
C ASN A 285 19.05 22.02 -6.82
N ASN A 286 19.31 21.75 -5.53
CA ASN A 286 20.33 22.46 -4.75
C ASN A 286 21.34 21.56 -4.03
N VAL A 287 21.25 20.24 -4.21
CA VAL A 287 22.25 19.27 -3.74
C VAL A 287 22.93 18.59 -4.92
N ASP A 288 24.18 18.17 -4.73
CA ASP A 288 24.90 17.36 -5.71
C ASP A 288 24.64 15.84 -5.52
N VAL A 289 25.37 15.00 -6.25
CA VAL A 289 25.29 13.54 -6.14
C VAL A 289 25.67 13.03 -4.74
N ILE A 290 26.63 13.67 -4.07
CA ILE A 290 27.05 13.30 -2.72
C ILE A 290 25.92 13.63 -1.75
N GLY A 291 25.35 14.84 -1.84
CA GLY A 291 24.20 15.26 -1.05
C GLY A 291 23.00 14.33 -1.24
N ALA A 292 22.64 14.01 -2.49
CA ALA A 292 21.57 13.06 -2.81
C ALA A 292 21.84 11.65 -2.25
N THR A 293 23.11 11.19 -2.27
CA THR A 293 23.51 9.91 -1.68
C THR A 293 23.31 9.91 -0.16
N VAL A 294 23.74 10.97 0.53
CA VAL A 294 23.55 11.10 1.98
C VAL A 294 22.07 11.14 2.36
N ILE A 295 21.26 11.88 1.59
CA ILE A 295 19.80 11.92 1.73
C ILE A 295 19.24 10.49 1.62
N GLY A 296 19.61 9.76 0.57
CA GLY A 296 19.18 8.37 0.35
C GLY A 296 19.57 7.43 1.50
N ILE A 297 20.81 7.52 2.01
CA ILE A 297 21.27 6.67 3.13
C ILE A 297 20.39 6.88 4.36
N VAL A 298 20.19 8.13 4.75
CA VAL A 298 19.38 8.45 5.93
C VAL A 298 17.93 8.04 5.69
N SER A 299 17.39 8.31 4.49
CA SER A 299 16.01 7.96 4.15
C SER A 299 15.70 6.46 4.22
N GLY A 300 16.61 5.63 3.72
CA GLY A 300 16.47 4.17 3.77
C GLY A 300 16.46 3.61 5.20
N ILE A 301 17.27 4.16 6.10
CA ILE A 301 17.26 3.75 7.51
C ILE A 301 16.01 4.30 8.21
N LEU A 302 15.71 5.58 7.99
CA LEU A 302 14.66 6.32 8.68
C LEU A 302 13.28 5.72 8.44
N VAL A 303 12.98 5.32 7.20
CA VAL A 303 11.67 4.74 6.86
C VAL A 303 11.41 3.44 7.64
N VAL A 304 12.41 2.56 7.77
CA VAL A 304 12.27 1.30 8.52
C VAL A 304 12.08 1.58 10.00
N VAL A 305 12.92 2.45 10.57
CA VAL A 305 12.89 2.79 12.00
C VAL A 305 11.55 3.42 12.40
N VAL A 306 11.04 4.35 11.59
CA VAL A 306 9.79 5.06 11.91
C VAL A 306 8.58 4.16 11.77
N ILE A 307 8.46 3.38 10.68
CA ILE A 307 7.34 2.46 10.50
C ILE A 307 7.28 1.46 11.65
N GLU A 308 8.42 0.85 12.00
CA GLU A 308 8.45 -0.12 13.10
C GLU A 308 8.19 0.53 14.46
N LYS A 309 8.70 1.74 14.72
CA LYS A 309 8.44 2.43 15.98
C LYS A 309 6.95 2.78 16.11
N LEU A 310 6.32 3.24 15.03
CA LEU A 310 4.89 3.52 15.02
C LEU A 310 4.08 2.26 15.31
N ASP A 311 4.40 1.14 14.66
CA ASP A 311 3.65 -0.10 14.80
C ASP A 311 3.92 -0.80 16.15
N LEU A 312 5.21 -1.04 16.47
CA LEU A 312 5.64 -1.87 17.60
C LEU A 312 5.65 -1.14 18.95
N LYS A 313 5.72 0.20 18.97
CA LYS A 313 5.84 0.98 20.20
C LYS A 313 4.69 1.95 20.40
N CYS A 314 4.34 2.72 19.37
CA CYS A 314 3.25 3.69 19.45
C CYS A 314 1.88 3.06 19.21
N HIS A 315 1.83 1.84 18.66
CA HIS A 315 0.61 1.13 18.27
C HIS A 315 -0.28 1.97 17.35
N VAL A 316 0.35 2.66 16.39
CA VAL A 316 -0.30 3.40 15.31
C VAL A 316 -0.24 2.53 14.06
N ASP A 317 -1.41 2.11 13.59
CA ASP A 317 -1.54 1.24 12.43
C ASP A 317 -1.65 2.06 11.15
N ASP A 318 -0.55 2.06 10.39
CA ASP A 318 -0.39 2.66 9.07
C ASP A 318 -0.23 1.52 8.04
N PRO A 319 -1.30 1.15 7.31
CA PRO A 319 -1.31 0.01 6.39
C PRO A 319 -0.22 0.05 5.33
N VAL A 320 0.09 1.22 4.79
CA VAL A 320 1.05 1.34 3.66
C VAL A 320 2.42 1.84 4.10
N GLY A 321 2.53 2.42 5.30
CA GLY A 321 3.76 3.05 5.80
C GLY A 321 3.92 4.50 5.33
N ALA A 322 2.81 5.16 4.99
CA ALA A 322 2.77 6.52 4.47
C ALA A 322 3.41 7.54 5.43
N VAL A 323 3.27 7.37 6.75
CA VAL A 323 3.88 8.28 7.73
C VAL A 323 5.41 8.18 7.69
N GLY A 324 5.96 6.97 7.57
CA GLY A 324 7.41 6.79 7.44
C GLY A 324 7.94 7.35 6.11
N VAL A 325 7.21 7.10 5.02
CA VAL A 325 7.60 7.56 3.67
C VAL A 325 7.47 9.07 3.52
N HIS A 326 6.38 9.68 4.00
CA HIS A 326 6.07 11.08 3.71
C HIS A 326 6.39 12.04 4.86
N LEU A 327 5.98 11.72 6.10
CA LEU A 327 6.26 12.64 7.23
C LEU A 327 7.73 12.62 7.62
N ALA A 328 8.26 11.44 7.95
CA ALA A 328 9.62 11.36 8.47
C ALA A 328 10.65 11.79 7.42
N ASN A 329 10.50 11.32 6.19
CA ASN A 329 11.39 11.67 5.10
C ASN A 329 11.10 13.03 4.48
N GLY A 330 9.87 13.56 4.61
CA GLY A 330 9.57 14.94 4.26
C GLY A 330 10.32 15.91 5.18
N VAL A 331 10.21 15.69 6.50
CA VAL A 331 10.95 16.48 7.50
C VAL A 331 12.46 16.36 7.31
N TRP A 332 12.96 15.13 7.14
CA TRP A 332 14.37 14.91 6.85
C TRP A 332 14.81 15.62 5.56
N GLY A 333 14.05 15.48 4.47
CA GLY A 333 14.37 16.09 3.19
C GLY A 333 14.44 17.60 3.24
N THR A 334 13.52 18.25 3.94
CA THR A 334 13.54 19.70 4.16
C THR A 334 14.77 20.15 4.95
N ILE A 335 15.12 19.43 6.02
CA ILE A 335 16.33 19.72 6.80
C ILE A 335 17.57 19.48 5.95
N ALA A 336 17.62 18.37 5.22
CA ALA A 336 18.74 17.99 4.37
C ALA A 336 18.97 18.98 3.22
N ALA A 337 17.91 19.55 2.64
CA ALA A 337 18.01 20.57 1.61
C ALA A 337 18.75 21.82 2.09
N GLY A 338 18.64 22.21 3.36
CA GLY A 338 19.43 23.30 3.94
C GLY A 338 20.78 22.87 4.48
N LEU A 339 20.88 21.64 5.00
CA LEU A 339 22.13 21.08 5.54
C LEU A 339 23.17 20.87 4.43
N LEU A 340 22.73 20.37 3.28
CA LEU A 340 23.53 19.88 2.15
C LEU A 340 23.38 20.74 0.89
N SER A 341 22.80 21.95 1.00
CA SER A 341 22.76 22.92 -0.10
C SER A 341 24.19 23.22 -0.56
N THR A 342 24.41 23.32 -1.88
CA THR A 342 25.69 23.70 -2.47
C THR A 342 25.57 24.97 -3.29
N SER A 343 26.54 25.87 -3.15
CA SER A 343 26.67 27.11 -3.94
C SER A 343 27.03 26.87 -5.40
N THR A 344 27.40 25.64 -5.77
CA THR A 344 27.63 25.23 -7.16
C THR A 344 26.36 24.84 -7.92
N ALA A 345 25.22 24.72 -7.22
CA ALA A 345 23.91 24.50 -7.81
C ALA A 345 23.17 25.82 -8.06
N ASP A 346 22.02 25.75 -8.74
CA ASP A 346 21.23 26.94 -9.14
C ASP A 346 20.80 27.81 -7.95
N ALA A 347 20.61 27.22 -6.76
CA ALA A 347 20.29 27.96 -5.54
C ALA A 347 21.40 28.91 -5.09
N GLY A 348 22.65 28.65 -5.47
CA GLY A 348 23.79 29.56 -5.24
C GLY A 348 24.18 29.78 -3.78
N VAL A 349 23.72 28.94 -2.84
CA VAL A 349 24.04 29.07 -1.40
C VAL A 349 24.50 27.76 -0.80
N ASP A 350 25.60 27.80 -0.05
CA ASP A 350 26.10 26.66 0.72
C ASP A 350 25.36 26.50 2.05
N GLY A 351 24.91 25.29 2.33
CA GLY A 351 24.56 24.84 3.67
C GLY A 351 25.80 24.71 4.56
N PRO A 352 25.65 24.48 5.87
CA PRO A 352 26.79 24.49 6.79
C PRO A 352 27.82 23.39 6.50
N ILE A 353 27.44 22.26 5.92
CA ILE A 353 28.38 21.20 5.53
C ILE A 353 29.23 21.65 4.35
N TYR A 354 28.61 22.13 3.26
CA TYR A 354 29.35 22.60 2.10
C TYR A 354 30.09 23.91 2.35
N ALA A 355 29.63 24.74 3.29
CA ALA A 355 30.36 25.94 3.67
C ALA A 355 31.76 25.60 4.24
N LEU A 356 31.87 24.49 4.99
CA LEU A 356 33.17 24.00 5.46
C LEU A 356 34.02 23.45 4.31
N VAL A 357 33.40 22.78 3.33
CA VAL A 357 34.10 22.16 2.18
C VAL A 357 34.60 23.21 1.19
N HIS A 358 33.76 24.18 0.84
CA HIS A 358 34.06 25.24 -0.12
C HIS A 358 34.78 26.45 0.49
N GLY A 359 34.88 26.52 1.82
CA GLY A 359 35.50 27.64 2.53
C GLY A 359 34.65 28.92 2.49
N THR A 360 33.32 28.78 2.37
CA THR A 360 32.37 29.90 2.43
C THR A 360 31.91 30.15 3.88
N SER A 361 31.01 31.12 4.09
CA SER A 361 30.61 31.53 5.45
C SER A 361 29.75 30.45 6.13
N PHE A 362 30.31 29.77 7.13
CA PHE A 362 29.57 28.82 7.97
C PHE A 362 28.36 29.46 8.67
N SER A 363 28.45 30.74 9.05
CA SER A 363 27.35 31.48 9.65
C SER A 363 26.18 31.65 8.69
N GLU A 364 26.45 31.94 7.41
CA GLU A 364 25.40 32.00 6.39
C GLU A 364 24.80 30.62 6.13
N GLY A 365 25.62 29.56 6.07
CA GLY A 365 25.11 28.18 5.97
C GLY A 365 24.20 27.80 7.14
N MET A 366 24.55 28.20 8.37
CA MET A 366 23.69 28.01 9.53
C MET A 366 22.37 28.79 9.45
N LYS A 367 22.34 29.96 8.79
CA LYS A 367 21.09 30.68 8.53
C LYS A 367 20.20 29.91 7.55
N VAL A 368 20.75 29.33 6.48
CA VAL A 368 19.98 28.46 5.56
C VAL A 368 19.33 27.32 6.32
N LEU A 369 20.12 26.59 7.12
CA LEU A 369 19.59 25.51 7.95
C LEU A 369 18.54 26.01 8.96
N GLY A 370 18.75 27.18 9.55
CA GLY A 370 17.80 27.84 10.44
C GLY A 370 16.45 28.15 9.77
N THR A 371 16.47 28.67 8.55
CA THR A 371 15.27 28.91 7.74
C THR A 371 14.53 27.60 7.46
N GLN A 372 15.24 26.52 7.13
CA GLN A 372 14.62 25.20 6.92
C GLN A 372 13.90 24.70 8.17
N CYS A 373 14.57 24.76 9.33
CA CYS A 373 14.01 24.33 10.61
C CYS A 373 12.79 25.16 11.02
N LEU A 374 12.82 26.48 10.79
CA LEU A 374 11.68 27.37 11.04
C LEU A 374 10.50 27.01 10.12
N GLY A 375 10.75 26.88 8.82
CA GLY A 375 9.71 26.62 7.83
C GLY A 375 9.02 25.28 8.04
N ILE A 376 9.78 24.19 8.22
CA ILE A 376 9.17 22.87 8.49
C ILE A 376 8.37 22.89 9.78
N THR A 377 8.84 23.58 10.82
CA THR A 377 8.11 23.69 12.09
C THR A 377 6.79 24.44 11.91
N ALA A 378 6.80 25.56 11.16
CA ALA A 378 5.61 26.34 10.89
C ALA A 378 4.57 25.55 10.05
N ILE A 379 5.02 24.83 9.02
CA ILE A 379 4.18 24.00 8.16
C ILE A 379 3.54 22.86 8.97
N LEU A 380 4.33 22.17 9.81
CA LEU A 380 3.80 21.11 10.68
C LEU A 380 2.81 21.67 11.72
N ALA A 381 3.10 22.84 12.30
CA ALA A 381 2.21 23.49 13.26
C ALA A 381 0.87 23.88 12.61
N TRP A 382 0.91 24.47 11.41
CA TRP A 382 -0.28 24.80 10.63
C TRP A 382 -1.11 23.56 10.28
N THR A 383 -0.43 22.52 9.80
CA THR A 383 -1.07 21.23 9.47
C THR A 383 -1.75 20.64 10.69
N ALA A 384 -1.07 20.59 11.85
CA ALA A 384 -1.68 20.10 13.09
C ALA A 384 -2.87 20.95 13.53
N LEU A 385 -2.74 22.28 13.47
CA LEU A 385 -3.78 23.23 13.84
C LEU A 385 -5.05 23.04 13.01
N CYS A 386 -4.94 22.71 11.73
CA CYS A 386 -6.08 22.49 10.85
C CYS A 386 -6.62 21.06 10.92
N MET A 387 -5.73 20.06 10.92
CA MET A 387 -6.12 18.67 10.74
C MET A 387 -6.66 18.02 12.01
N ILE A 388 -6.18 18.42 13.19
CA ILE A 388 -6.72 17.89 14.45
C ILE A 388 -8.21 18.27 14.57
N PRO A 389 -8.62 19.56 14.47
CA PRO A 389 -10.03 19.91 14.47
C PRO A 389 -10.81 19.28 13.33
N ALA A 390 -10.27 19.25 12.10
CA ALA A 390 -10.98 18.66 10.96
C ALA A 390 -11.37 17.20 11.20
N PHE A 391 -10.42 16.35 11.61
CA PHE A 391 -10.70 14.94 11.90
C PHE A 391 -11.58 14.76 13.14
N GLN A 392 -11.45 15.61 14.16
CA GLN A 392 -12.34 15.55 15.32
C GLN A 392 -13.77 15.94 14.96
N ILE A 393 -13.97 16.97 14.14
CA ILE A 393 -15.30 17.39 13.67
C ILE A 393 -15.92 16.27 12.83
N ILE A 394 -15.19 15.71 11.86
CA ILE A 394 -15.67 14.57 11.05
C ILE A 394 -16.05 13.38 11.95
N LYS A 395 -15.20 13.05 12.93
CA LYS A 395 -15.45 11.95 13.87
C LYS A 395 -16.75 12.10 14.67
N HIS A 396 -17.08 13.32 15.09
CA HIS A 396 -18.25 13.59 15.93
C HIS A 396 -19.51 13.99 15.14
N THR A 397 -19.42 14.16 13.82
CA THR A 397 -20.57 14.53 12.97
C THR A 397 -21.05 13.36 12.11
N ILE A 398 -20.31 13.02 11.05
CA ILE A 398 -20.66 11.94 10.11
C ILE A 398 -20.01 10.59 10.49
N GLY A 399 -19.04 10.63 11.40
CA GLY A 399 -18.25 9.48 11.85
C GLY A 399 -17.05 9.23 10.94
N LEU A 400 -15.88 9.01 11.54
CA LEU A 400 -14.62 8.80 10.81
C LEU A 400 -14.38 7.31 10.47
N ARG A 401 -14.75 6.41 11.39
CA ARG A 401 -14.52 4.97 11.27
C ARG A 401 -15.76 4.24 10.79
N ALA A 402 -15.59 3.24 9.93
CA ALA A 402 -16.62 2.28 9.58
C ALA A 402 -17.07 1.45 10.80
N SER A 403 -18.22 0.77 10.69
CA SER A 403 -18.64 -0.16 11.74
C SER A 403 -17.69 -1.37 11.81
N ALA A 404 -17.66 -2.07 12.94
CA ALA A 404 -16.83 -3.26 13.08
C ALA A 404 -17.25 -4.37 12.10
N GLU A 405 -18.55 -4.48 11.81
CA GLU A 405 -19.09 -5.41 10.81
C GLU A 405 -18.59 -5.06 9.41
N ASP A 406 -18.70 -3.80 9.00
CA ASP A 406 -18.25 -3.32 7.69
C ASP A 406 -16.73 -3.52 7.50
N GLU A 407 -15.94 -3.21 8.52
CA GLU A 407 -14.48 -3.40 8.49
C GLU A 407 -14.08 -4.88 8.39
N LEU A 408 -14.84 -5.78 9.02
CA LEU A 408 -14.61 -7.22 8.95
C LEU A 408 -15.10 -7.82 7.63
N ALA A 409 -16.24 -7.37 7.09
CA ALA A 409 -16.74 -7.78 5.78
C ALA A 409 -15.85 -7.26 4.64
N GLY A 410 -15.35 -6.03 4.75
CA GLY A 410 -14.62 -5.34 3.69
C GLY A 410 -15.40 -4.12 3.19
N MET A 411 -14.67 -3.03 2.95
CA MET A 411 -15.24 -1.75 2.55
C MET A 411 -15.77 -1.75 1.11
N ASP A 412 -15.36 -2.72 0.28
CA ASP A 412 -15.86 -2.87 -1.09
C ASP A 412 -17.35 -3.25 -1.09
N ILE A 413 -17.73 -4.20 -0.23
CA ILE A 413 -19.11 -4.67 -0.12
C ILE A 413 -19.97 -3.60 0.56
N SER A 414 -19.52 -3.11 1.70
CA SER A 414 -20.31 -2.24 2.58
C SER A 414 -20.52 -0.83 2.04
N GLU A 415 -19.53 -0.23 1.36
CA GLU A 415 -19.64 1.15 0.86
C GLU A 415 -19.89 1.26 -0.64
N HIS A 416 -19.50 0.25 -1.43
CA HIS A 416 -19.57 0.32 -2.90
C HIS A 416 -20.49 -0.73 -3.52
N GLY A 417 -21.05 -1.64 -2.71
CA GLY A 417 -21.87 -2.74 -3.23
C GLY A 417 -21.09 -3.71 -4.12
N LEU A 418 -19.76 -3.70 -4.01
CA LEU A 418 -18.87 -4.54 -4.81
C LEU A 418 -18.57 -5.83 -4.03
N VAL A 419 -19.04 -6.97 -4.54
CA VAL A 419 -18.74 -8.29 -3.95
C VAL A 419 -17.22 -8.53 -3.91
N SER A 420 -16.53 -8.12 -4.96
CA SER A 420 -15.07 -8.14 -5.08
C SER A 420 -14.66 -7.12 -6.15
N ALA A 421 -13.52 -6.45 -5.96
CA ALA A 421 -12.88 -5.69 -7.03
C ALA A 421 -12.26 -6.60 -8.12
N TYR A 422 -12.18 -7.91 -7.86
CA TYR A 422 -11.67 -8.93 -8.77
C TYR A 422 -12.85 -9.78 -9.26
N ALA A 423 -13.42 -9.41 -10.42
CA ALA A 423 -14.50 -10.19 -11.02
C ALA A 423 -14.07 -11.66 -11.21
N ASP A 424 -14.93 -12.59 -10.80
CA ASP A 424 -14.73 -14.04 -10.88
C ASP A 424 -13.50 -14.60 -10.13
N PHE A 425 -12.81 -13.77 -9.37
CA PHE A 425 -11.73 -14.16 -8.46
C PHE A 425 -12.23 -13.93 -7.02
N ALA A 426 -12.45 -15.01 -6.27
CA ALA A 426 -12.67 -14.94 -4.84
C ALA A 426 -11.29 -15.01 -4.15
N PRO A 427 -10.69 -13.88 -3.73
CA PRO A 427 -9.48 -13.96 -2.90
C PRO A 427 -9.81 -14.74 -1.64
N THR A 428 -9.03 -15.78 -1.33
CA THR A 428 -9.21 -16.55 -0.10
C THR A 428 -9.10 -15.62 1.10
N VAL A 429 -10.17 -15.52 1.89
CA VAL A 429 -10.17 -14.78 3.14
C VAL A 429 -9.35 -15.58 4.14
N ASP A 430 -8.28 -15.00 4.68
CA ASP A 430 -7.50 -15.62 5.74
C ASP A 430 -8.31 -15.57 7.05
N ASP A 431 -8.92 -16.70 7.41
CA ASP A 431 -9.74 -16.86 8.63
C ASP A 431 -8.95 -16.64 9.95
N SER A 432 -7.62 -16.52 9.90
CA SER A 432 -6.76 -16.28 11.07
C SER A 432 -6.95 -14.92 11.76
N VAL A 433 -7.74 -14.02 11.16
CA VAL A 433 -8.01 -12.65 11.66
C VAL A 433 -9.35 -12.54 12.38
N LEU A 434 -10.20 -13.58 12.38
CA LEU A 434 -11.34 -13.60 13.29
C LEU A 434 -10.79 -13.61 14.73
N PRO A 435 -11.19 -12.66 15.60
CA PRO A 435 -10.92 -12.85 17.02
C PRO A 435 -11.51 -14.20 17.39
N ASN A 436 -10.80 -14.99 18.22
CA ASN A 436 -11.39 -16.18 18.83
C ASN A 436 -12.75 -15.76 19.37
N ILE A 437 -13.82 -16.10 18.67
CA ILE A 437 -15.17 -15.99 19.18
C ILE A 437 -15.13 -17.04 20.29
N LYS A 438 -14.82 -16.60 21.50
CA LYS A 438 -15.34 -17.29 22.67
C LYS A 438 -16.84 -17.27 22.41
N VAL A 439 -17.37 -18.45 22.12
CA VAL A 439 -18.79 -18.73 22.23
C VAL A 439 -19.12 -18.43 23.70
N ILE A 440 -19.40 -17.15 24.02
CA ILE A 440 -19.88 -16.71 25.32
C ILE A 440 -21.39 -16.81 25.18
N GLY A 441 -21.84 -18.00 25.49
CA GLY A 441 -23.21 -18.43 25.42
C GLY A 441 -23.14 -19.93 25.48
N GLU A 442 -23.53 -20.51 26.60
CA GLU A 442 -24.13 -21.83 26.56
C GLU A 442 -25.31 -21.67 25.59
N THR A 443 -25.09 -21.98 24.31
CA THR A 443 -26.21 -22.37 23.46
C THR A 443 -26.88 -23.45 24.29
N PRO A 444 -28.15 -23.27 24.72
CA PRO A 444 -28.84 -24.34 25.41
C PRO A 444 -28.64 -25.56 24.53
N MET A 445 -28.13 -26.66 25.10
CA MET A 445 -28.31 -27.95 24.44
C MET A 445 -29.78 -27.96 24.09
N ALA A 446 -30.10 -27.85 22.79
CA ALA A 446 -31.46 -28.03 22.35
C ALA A 446 -31.89 -29.33 23.03
N GLU A 447 -32.93 -29.22 23.86
CA GLU A 447 -33.48 -30.34 24.61
C GLU A 447 -33.50 -31.50 23.63
N ALA A 448 -32.79 -32.58 23.96
CA ALA A 448 -32.67 -33.71 23.06
C ALA A 448 -34.11 -34.16 22.77
N ILE A 449 -34.62 -33.73 21.62
CA ILE A 449 -35.89 -34.19 21.11
C ILE A 449 -35.64 -35.69 21.05
N GLU A 450 -36.38 -36.46 21.85
CA GLU A 450 -36.34 -37.91 21.76
C GLU A 450 -36.42 -38.22 20.28
N VAL A 451 -35.36 -38.82 19.77
CA VAL A 451 -35.32 -39.36 18.43
C VAL A 451 -36.44 -40.40 18.46
N LYS A 452 -37.65 -40.00 18.07
CA LYS A 452 -38.65 -40.94 17.60
C LYS A 452 -37.88 -41.77 16.60
N GLU A 453 -37.73 -43.06 16.88
CA GLU A 453 -37.20 -44.02 15.93
C GLU A 453 -37.78 -43.63 14.58
N VAL A 454 -36.93 -43.06 13.73
CA VAL A 454 -37.31 -42.79 12.36
C VAL A 454 -37.50 -44.19 11.83
N SER A 455 -38.76 -44.59 11.73
CA SER A 455 -39.19 -45.82 11.10
C SER A 455 -38.32 -45.99 9.87
N LYS A 456 -37.48 -47.04 9.90
CA LYS A 456 -36.57 -47.41 8.81
C LYS A 456 -37.28 -47.10 7.51
N VAL A 457 -36.83 -46.05 6.82
CA VAL A 457 -37.31 -45.79 5.48
C VAL A 457 -36.86 -47.00 4.68
N ALA A 458 -37.81 -47.88 4.39
CA ALA A 458 -37.62 -49.00 3.50
C ALA A 458 -37.48 -48.44 2.07
N SER A 459 -36.29 -47.95 1.75
CA SER A 459 -35.86 -47.75 0.37
C SER A 459 -34.34 -47.63 0.35
N GLY A 460 -33.70 -48.66 -0.22
CA GLY A 460 -32.25 -48.73 -0.35
C GLY A 460 -31.74 -50.02 0.26
N ILE A 461 -31.99 -51.14 -0.41
CA ILE A 461 -31.10 -52.30 -0.31
C ILE A 461 -29.68 -51.73 -0.51
N PRO A 462 -28.68 -51.96 0.38
CA PRO A 462 -27.33 -51.54 0.08
C PRO A 462 -26.98 -52.14 -1.27
N TYR A 463 -26.71 -51.30 -2.27
CA TYR A 463 -26.29 -51.76 -3.58
C TYR A 463 -24.95 -52.46 -3.40
N LYS A 464 -25.00 -53.76 -3.15
CA LYS A 464 -23.88 -54.64 -3.47
C LYS A 464 -23.81 -54.59 -4.98
N SER A 465 -22.68 -54.16 -5.54
CA SER A 465 -22.43 -54.40 -6.97
C SER A 465 -22.80 -55.86 -7.25
N PRO A 466 -23.45 -56.17 -8.39
CA PRO A 466 -23.89 -57.52 -8.73
C PRO A 466 -22.80 -58.60 -8.58
N ASP A 467 -21.55 -58.16 -8.54
CA ASP A 467 -20.29 -58.87 -8.50
C ASP A 467 -19.46 -58.65 -7.20
N GLY A 468 -19.98 -57.95 -6.19
CA GLY A 468 -19.39 -57.86 -4.84
C GLY A 468 -18.12 -57.00 -4.73
N LYS A 469 -17.82 -56.14 -5.71
CA LYS A 469 -16.60 -55.33 -5.74
C LYS A 469 -16.78 -54.03 -4.93
N LYS A 470 -15.87 -53.78 -4.00
CA LYS A 470 -15.87 -52.60 -3.11
C LYS A 470 -15.40 -51.35 -3.87
N LEU A 471 -16.16 -50.26 -3.78
CA LEU A 471 -15.77 -48.94 -4.26
C LEU A 471 -15.01 -48.21 -3.15
N THR A 472 -13.88 -47.59 -3.49
CA THR A 472 -13.03 -46.90 -2.49
C THR A 472 -12.58 -45.54 -3.01
N LYS A 473 -12.77 -44.49 -2.21
CA LYS A 473 -12.17 -43.17 -2.44
C LYS A 473 -10.81 -43.13 -1.76
N ILE A 474 -9.80 -42.69 -2.50
CA ILE A 474 -8.45 -42.45 -2.03
C ILE A 474 -8.20 -40.96 -2.21
N GLU A 475 -7.92 -40.28 -1.10
CA GLU A 475 -7.65 -38.85 -1.07
C GLU A 475 -6.20 -38.64 -0.68
N ILE A 476 -5.44 -38.01 -1.56
CA ILE A 476 -3.99 -37.82 -1.40
C ILE A 476 -3.72 -36.32 -1.27
N VAL A 477 -3.17 -35.91 -0.13
CA VAL A 477 -2.75 -34.52 0.10
C VAL A 477 -1.23 -34.45 0.09
N CYS A 478 -0.64 -33.75 -0.88
CA CYS A 478 0.82 -33.65 -1.02
C CYS A 478 1.28 -32.26 -1.51
N LYS A 479 2.60 -32.08 -1.67
CA LYS A 479 3.20 -30.82 -2.15
C LYS A 479 2.82 -30.58 -3.61
N GLU A 480 2.51 -29.35 -3.98
CA GLU A 480 2.07 -28.97 -5.33
C GLU A 480 3.01 -29.45 -6.46
N ARG A 481 4.33 -29.33 -6.25
CA ARG A 481 5.34 -29.81 -7.22
C ARG A 481 5.26 -31.32 -7.54
N MET A 482 4.56 -32.10 -6.70
CA MET A 482 4.41 -33.55 -6.88
C MET A 482 3.20 -33.91 -7.74
N LEU A 483 2.40 -32.93 -8.19
CA LEU A 483 1.21 -33.16 -9.01
C LEU A 483 1.52 -33.97 -10.27
N GLU A 484 2.40 -33.46 -11.13
CA GLU A 484 2.71 -34.12 -12.41
C GLU A 484 3.39 -35.49 -12.21
N PRO A 485 4.41 -35.65 -11.32
CA PRO A 485 4.97 -36.97 -11.02
C PRO A 485 3.92 -37.98 -10.51
N LEU A 486 3.02 -37.55 -9.63
CA LEU A 486 1.98 -38.40 -9.07
C LEU A 486 0.94 -38.78 -10.13
N LYS A 487 0.46 -37.80 -10.90
CA LYS A 487 -0.49 -37.99 -12.00
C LYS A 487 0.04 -38.98 -13.02
N SER A 488 1.29 -38.80 -13.50
CA SER A 488 1.90 -39.73 -14.46
C SER A 488 1.98 -41.15 -13.92
N ALA A 489 2.45 -41.31 -12.67
CA ALA A 489 2.57 -42.65 -12.08
C ALA A 489 1.22 -43.33 -11.82
N LEU A 490 0.16 -42.57 -11.57
CA LEU A 490 -1.19 -43.09 -11.41
C LEU A 490 -1.82 -43.49 -12.75
N LEU A 491 -1.56 -42.73 -13.82
CA LEU A 491 -1.99 -43.10 -15.18
C LEU A 491 -1.35 -44.43 -15.62
N ASP A 492 -0.06 -44.65 -15.29
CA ASP A 492 0.66 -45.90 -15.62
C ASP A 492 0.03 -47.15 -15.00
N ILE A 493 -0.68 -47.02 -13.87
CA ILE A 493 -1.38 -48.12 -13.20
C ILE A 493 -2.88 -48.18 -13.57
N GLY A 494 -3.31 -47.42 -14.57
CA GLY A 494 -4.66 -47.46 -15.12
C GLY A 494 -5.70 -46.58 -14.41
N ILE A 495 -5.27 -45.54 -13.69
CA ILE A 495 -6.19 -44.53 -13.13
C ILE A 495 -6.50 -43.48 -14.21
N THR A 496 -7.72 -43.50 -14.74
CA THR A 496 -8.17 -42.56 -15.79
C THR A 496 -8.94 -41.37 -15.24
N GLY A 497 -9.61 -41.53 -14.08
CA GLY A 497 -10.37 -40.47 -13.42
C GLY A 497 -9.71 -40.00 -12.12
N MET A 498 -9.45 -38.69 -12.02
CA MET A 498 -8.98 -38.04 -10.79
C MET A 498 -9.51 -36.61 -10.72
N THR A 499 -9.84 -36.16 -9.51
CA THR A 499 -10.18 -34.75 -9.23
C THR A 499 -9.05 -34.12 -8.45
N VAL A 500 -8.58 -32.96 -8.87
CA VAL A 500 -7.49 -32.24 -8.19
C VAL A 500 -8.01 -30.90 -7.70
N THR A 501 -7.74 -30.59 -6.43
CA THR A 501 -8.11 -29.34 -5.79
C THR A 501 -6.87 -28.72 -5.14
N HIS A 502 -6.66 -27.42 -5.34
CA HIS A 502 -5.64 -26.69 -4.60
C HIS A 502 -6.15 -26.44 -3.18
N VAL A 503 -5.40 -26.88 -2.18
CA VAL A 503 -5.75 -26.77 -0.76
C VAL A 503 -4.60 -26.13 0.01
N MET A 504 -4.92 -25.54 1.15
CA MET A 504 -3.94 -24.92 2.04
C MET A 504 -3.83 -25.76 3.31
N GLY A 505 -2.61 -26.10 3.74
CA GLY A 505 -2.42 -26.88 4.97
C GLY A 505 -1.05 -26.71 5.61
N CYS A 506 -0.98 -26.81 6.94
CA CYS A 506 0.28 -26.86 7.69
C CYS A 506 0.37 -28.13 8.56
N GLY A 507 1.57 -28.62 8.81
CA GLY A 507 1.83 -29.68 9.82
C GLY A 507 2.21 -29.07 11.17
N ILE A 508 2.68 -29.88 12.12
CA ILE A 508 3.22 -29.44 13.45
C ILE A 508 4.53 -28.62 13.31
N GLN A 509 4.89 -28.23 12.10
CA GLN A 509 6.05 -27.38 11.83
C GLN A 509 5.76 -25.96 12.35
N LYS A 510 6.24 -25.65 13.55
CA LYS A 510 6.59 -24.26 13.89
C LYS A 510 7.71 -23.87 12.91
N GLY A 511 7.33 -23.18 11.83
CA GLY A 511 8.21 -22.84 10.72
C GLY A 511 9.37 -21.92 11.10
N LYS A 512 10.27 -21.65 10.14
CA LYS A 512 11.25 -20.55 10.24
C LYS A 512 10.49 -19.25 10.53
N LEU A 513 11.00 -18.45 11.47
CA LEU A 513 10.43 -17.13 11.78
C LEU A 513 10.43 -16.28 10.51
N GLU A 514 9.23 -15.84 10.08
CA GLU A 514 9.08 -14.89 8.98
C GLU A 514 8.68 -13.53 9.53
N PHE A 515 9.25 -12.47 8.95
CA PHE A 515 8.93 -11.09 9.30
C PHE A 515 8.28 -10.39 8.11
N TYR A 516 7.25 -9.59 8.39
CA TYR A 516 6.66 -8.62 7.47
C TYR A 516 6.74 -7.25 8.14
N ARG A 517 7.52 -6.32 7.56
CA ARG A 517 7.69 -4.97 8.11
C ARG A 517 8.14 -4.96 9.58
N GLY A 518 9.03 -5.88 9.95
CA GLY A 518 9.54 -6.04 11.31
C GLY A 518 8.62 -6.76 12.30
N VAL A 519 7.40 -7.14 11.90
CA VAL A 519 6.46 -7.94 12.71
C VAL A 519 6.60 -9.41 12.37
N GLU A 520 6.71 -10.28 13.37
CA GLU A 520 6.69 -11.74 13.18
C GLU A 520 5.33 -12.20 12.66
N VAL A 521 5.34 -12.94 11.55
CA VAL A 521 4.14 -13.50 10.90
C VAL A 521 3.94 -14.92 11.39
N GLU A 522 2.71 -15.25 11.81
CA GLU A 522 2.36 -16.64 12.13
C GLU A 522 2.50 -17.51 10.88
N PRO A 523 2.99 -18.75 11.00
CA PRO A 523 3.24 -19.61 9.84
C PRO A 523 1.95 -19.80 9.04
N SER A 524 1.97 -19.37 7.79
CA SER A 524 0.85 -19.51 6.86
C SER A 524 0.63 -20.98 6.51
N LEU A 525 -0.62 -21.31 6.18
CA LEU A 525 -0.92 -22.57 5.53
C LEU A 525 -0.10 -22.62 4.22
N LEU A 526 0.48 -23.78 3.90
CA LEU A 526 1.27 -23.93 2.68
C LEU A 526 0.38 -24.48 1.56
N PRO A 527 0.57 -24.00 0.31
CA PRO A 527 -0.07 -24.59 -0.86
C PRO A 527 0.23 -26.08 -0.98
N LYS A 528 -0.83 -26.84 -1.15
CA LYS A 528 -0.85 -28.29 -1.32
C LYS A 528 -1.84 -28.62 -2.42
N ILE A 529 -1.72 -29.83 -2.93
CA ILE A 529 -2.74 -30.42 -3.80
C ILE A 529 -3.46 -31.50 -3.01
N GLN A 530 -4.78 -31.55 -3.16
CA GLN A 530 -5.62 -32.67 -2.78
C GLN A 530 -6.04 -33.38 -4.07
N MET A 531 -5.76 -34.66 -4.17
CA MET A 531 -6.13 -35.51 -5.30
C MET A 531 -7.11 -36.59 -4.82
N ASP A 532 -8.33 -36.52 -5.32
CA ASP A 532 -9.41 -37.44 -5.03
C ASP A 532 -9.55 -38.45 -6.18
N ILE A 533 -9.46 -39.73 -5.84
CA ILE A 533 -9.50 -40.86 -6.79
C ILE A 533 -10.53 -41.86 -6.29
N VAL A 534 -11.46 -42.29 -7.13
CA VAL A 534 -12.40 -43.36 -6.78
C VAL A 534 -12.08 -44.58 -7.64
N VAL A 535 -11.79 -45.71 -7.00
CA VAL A 535 -11.39 -46.95 -7.67
C VAL A 535 -12.32 -48.12 -7.34
N ALA A 536 -12.49 -48.98 -8.34
CA ALA A 536 -13.21 -50.26 -8.23
C ALA A 536 -12.43 -51.43 -8.84
N ARG A 537 -11.81 -51.22 -10.02
CA ARG A 537 -11.00 -52.23 -10.73
C ARG A 537 -9.54 -52.26 -10.29
N VAL A 538 -8.93 -51.08 -10.15
CA VAL A 538 -7.53 -50.96 -9.73
C VAL A 538 -7.44 -51.26 -8.23
N PRO A 539 -6.54 -52.17 -7.79
CA PRO A 539 -6.38 -52.46 -6.38
C PRO A 539 -6.00 -51.20 -5.59
N VAL A 540 -6.73 -50.93 -4.50
CA VAL A 540 -6.47 -49.78 -3.59
C VAL A 540 -5.00 -49.74 -3.16
N GLN A 541 -4.44 -50.91 -2.84
CA GLN A 541 -3.04 -51.02 -2.41
C GLN A 541 -2.05 -50.58 -3.50
N ALA A 542 -2.34 -50.86 -4.77
CA ALA A 542 -1.48 -50.44 -5.87
C ALA A 542 -1.42 -48.91 -6.00
N VAL A 543 -2.55 -48.22 -5.77
CA VAL A 543 -2.63 -46.75 -5.74
C VAL A 543 -1.85 -46.20 -4.55
N ILE A 544 -2.02 -46.77 -3.35
CA ILE A 544 -1.31 -46.36 -2.14
C ILE A 544 0.20 -46.53 -2.30
N ASP A 545 0.65 -47.69 -2.79
CA ASP A 545 2.09 -47.97 -2.92
C ASP A 545 2.73 -47.11 -4.01
N THR A 546 2.01 -46.84 -5.09
CA THR A 546 2.44 -45.91 -6.13
C THR A 546 2.58 -44.48 -5.59
N ALA A 547 1.57 -44.00 -4.87
CA ALA A 547 1.60 -42.69 -4.23
C ALA A 547 2.74 -42.59 -3.20
N LYS A 548 2.92 -43.60 -2.35
CA LYS A 548 4.04 -43.65 -1.39
C LYS A 548 5.38 -43.62 -2.09
N ARG A 549 5.57 -44.41 -3.15
CA ARG A 549 6.83 -44.46 -3.91
C ARG A 549 7.17 -43.11 -4.57
N VAL A 550 6.16 -42.43 -5.12
CA VAL A 550 6.37 -41.15 -5.82
C VAL A 550 6.55 -40.00 -4.84
N LEU A 551 5.77 -39.98 -3.75
CA LEU A 551 5.75 -38.86 -2.81
C LEU A 551 6.87 -38.92 -1.78
N TYR A 552 7.44 -40.10 -1.51
CA TYR A 552 8.47 -40.25 -0.50
C TYR A 552 9.80 -39.63 -0.95
N THR A 553 10.18 -38.55 -0.30
CA THR A 553 11.47 -37.87 -0.45
C THR A 553 12.36 -38.03 0.78
N GLY A 554 11.86 -38.66 1.84
CA GLY A 554 12.56 -38.79 3.13
C GLY A 554 12.54 -37.50 3.96
N HIS A 555 11.79 -36.49 3.52
CA HIS A 555 11.64 -35.22 4.19
C HIS A 555 10.25 -35.06 4.81
N ILE A 556 10.15 -34.25 5.86
CA ILE A 556 8.87 -33.96 6.49
C ILE A 556 7.94 -33.27 5.48
N GLY A 557 6.67 -33.69 5.47
CA GLY A 557 5.62 -33.10 4.64
C GLY A 557 5.42 -33.72 3.26
N ASP A 558 5.88 -34.95 3.04
CA ASP A 558 5.72 -35.69 1.78
C ASP A 558 4.26 -35.95 1.38
N GLY A 559 3.37 -36.11 2.36
CA GLY A 559 1.93 -36.11 2.13
C GLY A 559 1.15 -36.95 3.15
N LYS A 560 -0.16 -37.02 2.97
CA LYS A 560 -1.07 -37.92 3.68
C LYS A 560 -1.99 -38.59 2.68
N ILE A 561 -2.38 -39.83 2.97
CA ILE A 561 -3.33 -40.60 2.16
C ILE A 561 -4.48 -40.99 3.09
N PHE A 562 -5.70 -40.66 2.69
CA PHE A 562 -6.93 -41.04 3.37
C PHE A 562 -7.70 -42.01 2.48
N VAL A 563 -8.36 -42.98 3.10
CA VAL A 563 -9.08 -44.04 2.40
C VAL A 563 -10.49 -44.09 2.98
N TYR A 564 -11.49 -43.96 2.11
CA TYR A 564 -12.89 -43.92 2.48
C TYR A 564 -13.69 -44.96 1.67
N ASP A 565 -14.74 -45.49 2.29
CA ASP A 565 -15.69 -46.37 1.62
C ASP A 565 -16.68 -45.52 0.81
N VAL A 566 -16.90 -45.89 -0.45
CA VAL A 566 -17.89 -45.23 -1.30
C VAL A 566 -19.10 -46.14 -1.42
N GLU A 567 -20.28 -45.62 -1.10
CA GLU A 567 -21.53 -46.39 -1.14
C GLU A 567 -21.95 -46.68 -2.58
N ASN A 568 -21.93 -45.68 -3.46
CA ASN A 568 -22.28 -45.82 -4.87
C ASN A 568 -21.61 -44.73 -5.72
N VAL A 569 -21.52 -44.97 -7.03
CA VAL A 569 -21.12 -43.98 -8.05
C VAL A 569 -22.17 -44.02 -9.15
N ILE A 570 -22.64 -42.87 -9.63
CA ILE A 570 -23.70 -42.79 -10.64
C ILE A 570 -23.18 -41.98 -11.83
N LYS A 571 -23.13 -42.59 -13.02
CA LYS A 571 -22.73 -41.90 -14.26
C LYS A 571 -23.95 -41.17 -14.84
N VAL A 572 -23.97 -39.84 -14.73
CA VAL A 572 -25.12 -39.00 -15.10
C VAL A 572 -25.63 -39.25 -16.53
N ARG A 573 -24.72 -39.42 -17.49
CA ARG A 573 -25.08 -39.58 -18.92
C ARG A 573 -25.84 -40.88 -19.21
N THR A 574 -25.46 -41.98 -18.56
CA THR A 574 -25.94 -43.34 -18.88
C THR A 574 -26.83 -43.92 -17.78
N SER A 575 -26.89 -43.26 -16.61
CA SER A 575 -27.50 -43.79 -15.38
C SER A 575 -26.88 -45.11 -14.90
N GLU A 576 -25.69 -45.46 -15.38
CA GLU A 576 -24.93 -46.61 -14.87
C GLU A 576 -24.53 -46.35 -13.42
N GLU A 577 -24.53 -47.41 -12.60
CA GLU A 577 -24.22 -47.33 -11.17
C GLU A 577 -23.05 -48.24 -10.78
N GLY A 578 -22.37 -47.87 -9.69
CA GLY A 578 -21.29 -48.62 -9.07
C GLY A 578 -20.09 -48.87 -9.98
N PHE A 579 -19.76 -50.14 -10.22
CA PHE A 579 -18.59 -50.53 -11.00
C PHE A 579 -18.65 -50.04 -12.45
N ASP A 580 -19.82 -50.16 -13.09
CA ASP A 580 -20.05 -49.80 -14.49
C ASP A 580 -20.00 -48.28 -14.70
N ALA A 581 -20.43 -47.52 -13.69
CA ALA A 581 -20.33 -46.06 -13.67
C ALA A 581 -18.87 -45.56 -13.74
N LEU A 582 -17.91 -46.36 -13.28
CA LEU A 582 -16.47 -46.04 -13.29
C LEU A 582 -15.72 -46.65 -14.49
N GLN A 583 -16.39 -47.43 -15.35
CA GLN A 583 -15.76 -47.91 -16.57
C GLN A 583 -15.91 -46.86 -17.67
N ASP A 584 -14.79 -46.42 -18.22
CA ASP A 584 -14.73 -45.68 -19.48
C ASP A 584 -15.03 -46.68 -20.62
N VAL A 585 -16.32 -46.94 -20.83
CA VAL A 585 -16.80 -47.56 -22.06
C VAL A 585 -17.19 -46.40 -22.98
N GLU A 586 -16.29 -46.05 -23.90
CA GLU A 586 -16.72 -45.41 -25.16
C GLU A 586 -17.32 -46.45 -26.08
#